data_AF-A0A1I4XER6-F1
#
_entry.id   AF-A0A1I4XER6-F1
#
_cell.length_a   1.000
_cell.length_b   1.000
_cell.length_c   1.000
_cell.angle_alpha   90.00
_cell.angle_beta   90.00
_cell.angle_gamma   90.00
#
_symmetry.space_group_name_H-M   'P 1'
#
loop_
_entity.id
_entity.type
_entity.pdbx_description
1 polymer ?
#
loop_
_entity_poly.entity_id
_entity_poly.type
_entity_poly.pdbx_seq_one_letter_code
_entity_poly.pdbx_strand_id
1 'polypeptide(L)'
;MRFERARLTASGEPALRASRVQVEQGIFGYKSTVEGGLVLNHARVGGPVTLNDSHLSGPSWALKANDLACAAHLGMQDVVARGAVHLLGARIGGSLVLLNTTLQNPGDWSLLLIDAEAGLVTLRPAADSAGSVSLRDARFKSITDDPPNWPENCRIELTGLTYQRLTRRSTDLAPCPIATRLEWMKRCSTTAGRRAFSPAPYTQLATALRADGMDREAREVQRFKERHRHRTLGPLGLLWGALQDATFGFGYRPALALAWVTALLCAGTAHFALAGPLRAIKKDEAPTWDPFLFSLDLLVPLVDLGHEKAWDPTGWNKAVALALIVGGWVLVTAVVAGAARVLTRNAP
;
A
#
# COMPACT_ATOMS: atom_id res chain seq x y z
N MET A 1 -25.36 -25.33 20.53
CA MET A 1 -26.57 -25.15 19.69
C MET A 1 -26.41 -25.96 18.41
N ARG A 2 -27.41 -26.75 18.00
CA ARG A 2 -27.35 -27.54 16.76
C ARG A 2 -28.63 -27.34 15.95
N PHE A 3 -28.49 -27.15 14.64
CA PHE A 3 -29.58 -27.06 13.68
C PHE A 3 -29.17 -27.71 12.34
N GLU A 4 -28.53 -28.87 12.41
CA GLU A 4 -28.03 -29.60 11.23
C GLU A 4 -29.18 -30.14 10.38
N ARG A 5 -29.04 -30.07 9.06
CA ARG A 5 -30.07 -30.47 8.09
C ARG A 5 -31.41 -29.78 8.31
N ALA A 6 -31.39 -28.62 8.98
CA ALA A 6 -32.60 -27.85 9.25
C ALA A 6 -32.90 -26.89 8.11
N ARG A 7 -34.19 -26.59 7.93
CA ARG A 7 -34.65 -25.50 7.08
C ARG A 7 -35.28 -24.42 7.95
N LEU A 8 -34.64 -23.26 8.03
CA LEU A 8 -35.08 -22.10 8.79
C LEU A 8 -35.49 -21.01 7.80
N THR A 9 -36.73 -20.54 7.87
CA THR A 9 -37.26 -19.58 6.91
C THR A 9 -38.01 -18.47 7.63
N ALA A 10 -37.78 -17.21 7.27
CA ALA A 10 -38.56 -16.07 7.71
C ALA A 10 -38.70 -15.03 6.59
N SER A 11 -39.83 -14.32 6.59
CA SER A 11 -40.10 -13.20 5.68
C SER A 11 -40.07 -11.89 6.47
N GLY A 12 -39.25 -10.93 6.05
CA GLY A 12 -39.13 -9.61 6.68
C GLY A 12 -38.29 -9.56 7.97
N GLU A 13 -37.99 -10.70 8.59
CA GLU A 13 -37.14 -10.82 9.78
C GLU A 13 -36.04 -11.88 9.59
N PRO A 14 -34.98 -11.86 10.43
CA PRO A 14 -33.99 -12.93 10.44
C PRO A 14 -34.61 -14.28 10.73
N ALA A 15 -34.30 -15.29 9.92
CA ALA A 15 -34.73 -16.67 10.14
C ALA A 15 -34.23 -17.25 11.46
N LEU A 16 -33.06 -16.80 11.91
CA LEU A 16 -32.55 -17.10 13.24
C LEU A 16 -31.79 -15.90 13.79
N ARG A 17 -32.29 -15.36 14.90
CA ARG A 17 -31.62 -14.30 15.66
C ARG A 17 -31.10 -14.87 16.98
N ALA A 18 -29.79 -15.03 17.06
CA ALA A 18 -29.05 -15.42 18.24
C ALA A 18 -28.01 -14.34 18.60
N SER A 19 -28.47 -13.09 18.68
CA SER A 19 -27.63 -11.97 19.12
C SER A 19 -27.31 -12.08 20.61
N ARG A 20 -26.07 -11.76 20.99
CA ARG A 20 -25.60 -11.74 22.39
C ARG A 20 -25.73 -13.07 23.15
N VAL A 21 -26.01 -14.17 22.46
CA VAL A 21 -26.09 -15.49 23.10
C VAL A 21 -24.72 -15.91 23.60
N GLN A 22 -24.70 -16.66 24.69
CA GLN A 22 -23.52 -17.35 25.18
C GLN A 22 -23.74 -18.84 24.96
N VAL A 23 -22.84 -19.47 24.20
CA VAL A 23 -22.87 -20.90 23.90
C VAL A 23 -21.53 -21.45 24.34
N GLU A 24 -21.50 -22.25 25.41
CA GLU A 24 -20.24 -22.78 25.95
C GLU A 24 -19.55 -23.74 24.96
N GLN A 25 -20.33 -24.56 24.27
CA GLN A 25 -19.84 -25.44 23.21
C GLN A 25 -19.91 -24.73 21.85
N GLY A 26 -20.26 -25.44 20.79
CA GLY A 26 -20.33 -24.88 19.44
C GLY A 26 -21.73 -24.55 18.94
N ILE A 27 -21.75 -23.90 17.78
CA ILE A 27 -22.92 -23.72 16.92
C ILE A 27 -22.70 -24.56 15.67
N PHE A 28 -23.57 -25.54 15.42
CA PHE A 28 -23.44 -26.47 14.30
C PHE A 28 -24.69 -26.41 13.42
N GLY A 29 -24.50 -25.99 12.18
CA GLY A 29 -25.54 -25.88 11.16
C GLY A 29 -25.11 -26.54 9.85
N TYR A 30 -24.70 -27.81 9.93
CA TYR A 30 -24.24 -28.60 8.77
C TYR A 30 -25.41 -28.95 7.84
N LYS A 31 -25.23 -28.79 6.52
CA LYS A 31 -26.25 -29.11 5.49
C LYS A 31 -27.60 -28.43 5.71
N SER A 32 -27.59 -27.21 6.22
CA SER A 32 -28.79 -26.47 6.61
C SER A 32 -29.12 -25.38 5.60
N THR A 33 -30.40 -25.03 5.50
CA THR A 33 -30.89 -23.95 4.66
C THR A 33 -31.48 -22.85 5.55
N VAL A 34 -30.97 -21.63 5.44
CA VAL A 34 -31.43 -20.46 6.19
C VAL A 34 -31.86 -19.38 5.20
N GLU A 35 -33.17 -19.18 5.06
CA GLU A 35 -33.77 -18.17 4.18
C GLU A 35 -34.33 -17.01 5.01
N GLY A 36 -33.75 -15.82 4.89
CA GLY A 36 -34.07 -14.65 5.72
C GLY A 36 -32.90 -14.17 6.58
N GLY A 37 -31.79 -14.91 6.59
CA GLY A 37 -30.53 -14.53 7.22
C GLY A 37 -30.33 -15.04 8.66
N LEU A 38 -29.07 -15.28 9.02
CA LEU A 38 -28.62 -15.69 10.35
C LEU A 38 -27.92 -14.54 11.09
N VAL A 39 -28.36 -14.22 12.31
CA VAL A 39 -27.74 -13.18 13.15
C VAL A 39 -27.08 -13.79 14.39
N LEU A 40 -25.78 -13.58 14.54
CA LEU A 40 -24.90 -13.96 15.64
C LEU A 40 -24.16 -12.75 16.23
N ASN A 41 -24.69 -11.54 16.05
CA ASN A 41 -24.03 -10.31 16.53
C ASN A 41 -23.75 -10.36 18.02
N HIS A 42 -22.52 -10.03 18.42
CA HIS A 42 -22.04 -10.06 19.81
C HIS A 42 -22.19 -11.41 20.51
N ALA A 43 -22.40 -12.51 19.76
CA ALA A 43 -22.47 -13.84 20.36
C ALA A 43 -21.09 -14.25 20.90
N ARG A 44 -21.08 -15.03 21.97
CA ARG A 44 -19.88 -15.64 22.53
C ARG A 44 -20.01 -17.15 22.44
N VAL A 45 -19.10 -17.79 21.72
CA VAL A 45 -19.12 -19.23 21.46
C VAL A 45 -17.80 -19.80 21.94
N GLY A 46 -17.82 -20.68 22.94
CA GLY A 46 -16.63 -21.32 23.50
C GLY A 46 -16.08 -22.45 22.62
N GLY A 47 -16.92 -23.01 21.76
CA GLY A 47 -16.56 -24.00 20.74
C GLY A 47 -16.60 -23.44 19.32
N PRO A 48 -16.61 -24.32 18.29
CA PRO A 48 -16.60 -23.90 16.90
C PRO A 48 -17.98 -23.42 16.42
N VAL A 49 -17.98 -22.57 15.40
CA VAL A 49 -19.17 -22.19 14.62
C VAL A 49 -19.01 -22.77 13.22
N THR A 50 -19.76 -23.83 12.88
CA THR A 50 -19.62 -24.51 11.59
C THR A 50 -20.93 -24.49 10.82
N LEU A 51 -20.88 -24.00 9.59
CA LEU A 51 -22.01 -23.91 8.67
C LEU A 51 -21.75 -24.71 7.39
N ASN A 52 -20.89 -25.72 7.43
CA ASN A 52 -20.45 -26.43 6.23
C ASN A 52 -21.61 -27.05 5.44
N ASP A 53 -21.48 -27.07 4.11
CA ASP A 53 -22.47 -27.58 3.15
C ASP A 53 -23.85 -26.88 3.22
N SER A 54 -23.91 -25.66 3.74
CA SER A 54 -25.17 -24.95 3.98
C SER A 54 -25.47 -23.85 2.98
N HIS A 55 -26.75 -23.51 2.89
CA HIS A 55 -27.26 -22.42 2.06
C HIS A 55 -27.79 -21.31 2.98
N LEU A 56 -27.21 -20.12 2.87
CA LEU A 56 -27.60 -18.94 3.62
C LEU A 56 -28.08 -17.90 2.61
N SER A 57 -29.27 -17.36 2.79
CA SER A 57 -29.80 -16.31 1.93
C SER A 57 -30.49 -15.21 2.71
N GLY A 58 -30.32 -13.98 2.25
CA GLY A 58 -31.09 -12.83 2.71
C GLY A 58 -31.02 -11.67 1.72
N PRO A 59 -31.96 -10.72 1.80
CA PRO A 59 -32.13 -9.67 0.78
C PRO A 59 -30.93 -8.72 0.68
N SER A 60 -30.18 -8.53 1.77
CA SER A 60 -28.94 -7.72 1.76
C SER A 60 -27.77 -8.45 2.40
N TRP A 61 -28.04 -9.28 3.40
CA TRP A 61 -27.04 -10.03 4.14
C TRP A 61 -27.55 -11.45 4.41
N ALA A 62 -26.68 -12.44 4.31
CA ALA A 62 -26.96 -13.84 4.60
C ALA A 62 -26.56 -14.22 6.03
N LEU A 63 -25.46 -13.63 6.53
CA LEU A 63 -24.93 -13.85 7.88
C LEU A 63 -24.45 -12.52 8.46
N LYS A 64 -24.91 -12.19 9.67
CA LYS A 64 -24.40 -11.09 10.48
C LYS A 64 -23.79 -11.63 11.76
N ALA A 65 -22.47 -11.58 11.87
CA ALA A 65 -21.70 -12.04 13.00
C ALA A 65 -20.71 -10.95 13.44
N ASN A 66 -21.22 -9.71 13.56
CA ASN A 66 -20.44 -8.57 14.03
C ASN A 66 -20.06 -8.77 15.49
N ASP A 67 -18.81 -8.48 15.86
CA ASP A 67 -18.26 -8.66 17.20
C ASP A 67 -18.49 -10.07 17.77
N LEU A 68 -18.59 -11.08 16.89
CA LEU A 68 -18.64 -12.47 17.30
C LEU A 68 -17.32 -12.83 17.98
N ALA A 69 -17.39 -13.37 19.20
CA ALA A 69 -16.25 -13.99 19.86
C ALA A 69 -16.40 -15.51 19.78
N CYS A 70 -15.61 -16.15 18.91
CA CYS A 70 -15.53 -17.59 18.78
C CYS A 70 -14.16 -18.05 19.31
N ALA A 71 -14.13 -18.83 20.39
CA ALA A 71 -12.86 -19.26 20.98
C ALA A 71 -12.11 -20.28 20.10
N ALA A 72 -12.83 -21.03 19.27
CA ALA A 72 -12.28 -22.04 18.36
C ALA A 72 -12.29 -21.55 16.90
N HIS A 73 -12.96 -22.27 15.99
CA HIS A 73 -12.91 -22.04 14.56
C HIS A 73 -14.27 -21.61 14.01
N LEU A 74 -14.29 -20.75 13.00
CA LEU A 74 -15.47 -20.47 12.18
C LEU A 74 -15.29 -21.14 10.81
N GLY A 75 -16.15 -22.10 10.49
CA GLY A 75 -16.09 -22.89 9.26
C GLY A 75 -17.28 -22.64 8.34
N MET A 76 -16.99 -22.28 7.09
CA MET A 76 -17.96 -22.12 6.01
C MET A 76 -17.44 -22.85 4.76
N GLN A 77 -17.21 -24.15 4.88
CA GLN A 77 -16.77 -24.96 3.75
C GLN A 77 -17.97 -25.38 2.89
N ASP A 78 -17.84 -25.29 1.56
CA ASP A 78 -18.89 -25.71 0.60
C ASP A 78 -20.23 -25.00 0.85
N VAL A 79 -20.17 -23.73 1.28
CA VAL A 79 -21.34 -22.91 1.63
C VAL A 79 -21.76 -22.01 0.47
N VAL A 80 -23.06 -21.88 0.26
CA VAL A 80 -23.63 -20.86 -0.64
C VAL A 80 -24.22 -19.73 0.19
N ALA A 81 -23.62 -18.54 0.12
CA ALA A 81 -24.10 -17.33 0.78
C ALA A 81 -24.62 -16.31 -0.25
N ARG A 82 -25.94 -16.11 -0.29
CA ARG A 82 -26.62 -15.11 -1.11
C ARG A 82 -26.98 -13.88 -0.28
N GLY A 83 -26.29 -12.79 -0.54
CA GLY A 83 -26.21 -11.61 0.33
C GLY A 83 -24.88 -11.56 1.08
N ALA A 84 -24.59 -10.41 1.69
CA ALA A 84 -23.36 -10.17 2.41
C ALA A 84 -23.16 -11.07 3.65
N VAL A 85 -21.91 -11.49 3.89
CA VAL A 85 -21.45 -12.10 5.14
C VAL A 85 -20.66 -11.07 5.94
N HIS A 86 -21.19 -10.66 7.10
CA HIS A 86 -20.57 -9.64 7.95
C HIS A 86 -19.87 -10.29 9.14
N LEU A 87 -18.58 -10.05 9.25
CA LEU A 87 -17.71 -10.49 10.35
C LEU A 87 -16.91 -9.29 10.89
N LEU A 88 -17.57 -8.13 10.98
CA LEU A 88 -16.99 -6.88 11.45
C LEU A 88 -16.56 -7.01 12.91
N GLY A 89 -15.29 -6.75 13.24
CA GLY A 89 -14.77 -6.87 14.61
C GLY A 89 -14.82 -8.30 15.17
N ALA A 90 -15.09 -9.32 14.36
CA ALA A 90 -15.17 -10.70 14.80
C ALA A 90 -13.80 -11.19 15.28
N ARG A 91 -13.77 -11.87 16.42
CA ARG A 91 -12.57 -12.44 17.04
C ARG A 91 -12.69 -13.95 17.07
N ILE A 92 -11.80 -14.62 16.34
CA ILE A 92 -11.82 -16.07 16.15
C ILE A 92 -10.49 -16.61 16.69
N GLY A 93 -10.52 -17.29 17.82
CA GLY A 93 -9.30 -17.73 18.52
C GLY A 93 -8.45 -18.70 17.69
N GLY A 94 -9.10 -19.54 16.88
CA GLY A 94 -8.49 -20.49 15.97
C GLY A 94 -8.46 -20.00 14.53
N SER A 95 -9.24 -20.65 13.66
CA SER A 95 -9.21 -20.41 12.22
C SER A 95 -10.56 -19.97 11.68
N LEU A 96 -10.53 -19.03 10.74
CA LEU A 96 -11.64 -18.69 9.87
C LEU A 96 -11.43 -19.40 8.53
N VAL A 97 -12.34 -20.30 8.17
CA VAL A 97 -12.24 -21.11 6.95
C VAL A 97 -13.40 -20.79 6.02
N LEU A 98 -13.09 -20.14 4.90
CA LEU A 98 -13.95 -19.98 3.75
C LEU A 98 -13.33 -20.77 2.59
N LEU A 99 -13.76 -22.02 2.43
CA LEU A 99 -13.22 -22.95 1.45
C LEU A 99 -14.34 -23.40 0.52
N ASN A 100 -14.18 -23.18 -0.78
CA ASN A 100 -15.22 -23.43 -1.77
C ASN A 100 -16.56 -22.76 -1.38
N THR A 101 -16.48 -21.59 -0.74
CA THR A 101 -17.66 -20.80 -0.36
C THR A 101 -18.10 -19.96 -1.56
N THR A 102 -19.30 -20.18 -2.06
CA THR A 102 -19.93 -19.33 -3.07
C THR A 102 -20.47 -18.06 -2.41
N LEU A 103 -19.80 -16.94 -2.62
CA LEU A 103 -20.20 -15.63 -2.12
C LEU A 103 -20.94 -14.87 -3.23
N GLN A 104 -22.24 -14.62 -3.08
CA GLN A 104 -23.07 -13.96 -4.09
C GLN A 104 -23.70 -12.68 -3.54
N ASN A 105 -23.08 -11.53 -3.82
CA ASN A 105 -23.70 -10.22 -3.66
C ASN A 105 -23.21 -9.27 -4.77
N PRO A 106 -23.62 -9.48 -6.03
CA PRO A 106 -23.07 -8.75 -7.17
C PRO A 106 -23.36 -7.25 -7.07
N GLY A 107 -22.35 -6.42 -7.31
CA GLY A 107 -22.47 -4.96 -7.23
C GLY A 107 -22.27 -4.36 -5.83
N ASP A 108 -22.18 -5.19 -4.78
CA ASP A 108 -21.98 -4.76 -3.40
C ASP A 108 -20.96 -5.67 -2.69
N TRP A 109 -20.84 -5.59 -1.37
CA TRP A 109 -19.95 -6.41 -0.55
C TRP A 109 -20.53 -7.80 -0.30
N SER A 110 -19.82 -8.85 -0.70
CA SER A 110 -20.21 -10.22 -0.42
C SER A 110 -19.60 -10.75 0.87
N LEU A 111 -18.44 -10.24 1.29
CA LEU A 111 -17.79 -10.58 2.56
C LEU A 111 -17.11 -9.35 3.17
N LEU A 112 -17.40 -9.11 4.45
CA LEU A 112 -16.84 -8.01 5.22
C LEU A 112 -16.11 -8.56 6.44
N LEU A 113 -14.77 -8.53 6.39
CA LEU A 113 -13.86 -8.91 7.47
C LEU A 113 -13.14 -7.68 8.02
N ILE A 114 -13.88 -6.59 8.26
CA ILE A 114 -13.29 -5.34 8.74
C ILE A 114 -12.95 -5.48 10.22
N ASP A 115 -11.74 -5.12 10.63
CA ASP A 115 -11.23 -5.25 12.01
C ASP A 115 -11.31 -6.68 12.60
N ALA A 116 -11.45 -7.68 11.73
CA ALA A 116 -11.54 -9.07 12.14
C ALA A 116 -10.17 -9.60 12.61
N GLU A 117 -10.18 -10.46 13.63
CA GLU A 117 -8.99 -11.10 14.20
C GLU A 117 -9.10 -12.62 14.12
N ALA A 118 -8.08 -13.28 13.58
CA ALA A 118 -8.00 -14.76 13.59
C ALA A 118 -6.57 -15.29 13.60
N GLY A 119 -6.36 -16.49 14.14
CA GLY A 119 -5.06 -17.18 14.06
C GLY A 119 -4.71 -17.56 12.61
N LEU A 120 -5.65 -18.18 11.90
CA LEU A 120 -5.48 -18.56 10.50
C LEU A 120 -6.72 -18.15 9.71
N VAL A 121 -6.53 -17.53 8.55
CA VAL A 121 -7.58 -17.35 7.56
C VAL A 121 -7.29 -18.22 6.34
N THR A 122 -8.27 -19.04 5.96
CA THR A 122 -8.32 -19.67 4.64
C THR A 122 -9.39 -18.95 3.83
N LEU A 123 -8.98 -18.28 2.75
CA LEU A 123 -9.87 -17.50 1.89
C LEU A 123 -9.78 -18.03 0.46
N ARG A 124 -10.67 -18.97 0.14
CA ARG A 124 -10.76 -19.66 -1.15
C ARG A 124 -12.23 -19.70 -1.58
N PRO A 125 -12.78 -18.56 -2.06
CA PRO A 125 -14.14 -18.52 -2.57
C PRO A 125 -14.29 -19.43 -3.81
N ALA A 126 -15.49 -19.94 -4.03
CA ALA A 126 -15.82 -20.73 -5.22
C ALA A 126 -15.77 -19.86 -6.49
N ALA A 127 -15.49 -20.49 -7.63
CA ALA A 127 -15.28 -19.81 -8.92
C ALA A 127 -16.47 -18.94 -9.38
N ASP A 128 -17.68 -19.28 -8.96
CA ASP A 128 -18.93 -18.58 -9.28
C ASP A 128 -19.25 -17.41 -8.33
N SER A 129 -18.33 -17.08 -7.42
CA SER A 129 -18.52 -15.97 -6.48
C SER A 129 -18.48 -14.61 -7.18
N ALA A 130 -19.35 -13.70 -6.74
CA ALA A 130 -19.47 -12.35 -7.26
C ALA A 130 -19.73 -11.32 -6.13
N GLY A 131 -19.13 -10.14 -6.26
CA GLY A 131 -19.22 -9.05 -5.28
C GLY A 131 -17.85 -8.55 -4.84
N SER A 132 -17.79 -7.89 -3.69
CA SER A 132 -16.55 -7.36 -3.12
C SER A 132 -16.24 -7.97 -1.75
N VAL A 133 -14.98 -8.26 -1.48
CA VAL A 133 -14.45 -8.76 -0.20
C VAL A 133 -13.63 -7.66 0.45
N SER A 134 -13.98 -7.21 1.64
CA SER A 134 -13.16 -6.27 2.41
C SER A 134 -12.40 -7.00 3.51
N LEU A 135 -11.08 -6.89 3.51
CA LEU A 135 -10.20 -7.31 4.60
C LEU A 135 -9.65 -6.10 5.38
N ARG A 136 -10.43 -5.00 5.39
CA ARG A 136 -9.94 -3.72 5.89
C ARG A 136 -9.55 -3.80 7.36
N ASP A 137 -8.34 -3.36 7.71
CA ASP A 137 -7.82 -3.32 9.09
C ASP A 137 -7.85 -4.69 9.83
N ALA A 138 -8.03 -5.79 9.08
CA ALA A 138 -8.04 -7.13 9.63
C ALA A 138 -6.64 -7.56 10.08
N ARG A 139 -6.59 -8.41 11.12
CA ARG A 139 -5.36 -8.90 11.74
C ARG A 139 -5.37 -10.41 11.79
N PHE A 140 -4.53 -11.05 10.98
CA PHE A 140 -4.42 -12.50 10.96
C PHE A 140 -3.02 -12.95 11.33
N LYS A 141 -2.84 -14.04 12.08
CA LYS A 141 -1.48 -14.57 12.27
C LYS A 141 -0.96 -15.19 10.96
N SER A 142 -1.80 -15.93 10.24
CA SER A 142 -1.45 -16.53 8.94
C SER A 142 -2.61 -16.44 7.95
N ILE A 143 -2.28 -16.31 6.66
CA ILE A 143 -3.25 -16.34 5.56
C ILE A 143 -2.92 -17.48 4.61
N THR A 144 -3.95 -18.23 4.21
CA THR A 144 -3.92 -19.21 3.11
C THR A 144 -4.90 -18.75 2.05
N ASP A 145 -4.40 -18.42 0.87
CA ASP A 145 -5.17 -17.96 -0.28
C ASP A 145 -4.77 -18.71 -1.55
N ASP A 146 -5.56 -18.54 -2.61
CA ASP A 146 -5.29 -19.12 -3.92
C ASP A 146 -5.46 -18.06 -5.03
N PRO A 147 -4.50 -17.13 -5.18
CA PRO A 147 -4.60 -16.04 -6.15
C PRO A 147 -4.84 -16.47 -7.61
N PRO A 148 -4.25 -17.57 -8.13
CA PRO A 148 -4.53 -18.08 -9.47
C PRO A 148 -6.01 -18.41 -9.70
N ASN A 149 -6.68 -19.00 -8.71
CA ASN A 149 -8.08 -19.42 -8.80
C ASN A 149 -9.06 -18.39 -8.21
N TRP A 150 -8.59 -17.17 -7.93
CA TRP A 150 -9.44 -16.12 -7.39
C TRP A 150 -10.50 -15.68 -8.42
N PRO A 151 -11.81 -15.67 -8.08
CA PRO A 151 -12.89 -15.35 -9.00
C PRO A 151 -12.78 -13.95 -9.61
N GLU A 152 -12.95 -13.83 -10.93
CA GLU A 152 -12.78 -12.56 -11.65
C GLU A 152 -13.83 -11.51 -11.25
N ASN A 153 -15.05 -11.96 -10.96
CA ASN A 153 -16.17 -11.11 -10.54
C ASN A 153 -16.13 -10.76 -9.04
N CYS A 154 -15.07 -11.18 -8.34
CA CYS A 154 -14.89 -10.95 -6.92
C CYS A 154 -13.73 -9.97 -6.66
N ARG A 155 -14.06 -8.72 -6.35
CA ARG A 155 -13.04 -7.71 -5.97
C ARG A 155 -12.60 -7.93 -4.54
N ILE A 156 -11.37 -7.55 -4.20
CA ILE A 156 -10.86 -7.64 -2.83
C ILE A 156 -10.12 -6.36 -2.44
N GLU A 157 -10.46 -5.86 -1.25
CA GLU A 157 -9.83 -4.70 -0.62
C GLU A 157 -8.90 -5.17 0.50
N LEU A 158 -7.62 -4.80 0.40
CA LEU A 158 -6.55 -5.22 1.33
C LEU A 158 -6.04 -4.08 2.23
N THR A 159 -6.76 -2.96 2.29
CA THR A 159 -6.35 -1.75 3.02
C THR A 159 -6.17 -2.04 4.51
N GLY A 160 -5.01 -1.77 5.09
CA GLY A 160 -4.79 -1.98 6.54
C GLY A 160 -4.68 -3.44 6.99
N LEU A 161 -4.84 -4.41 6.08
CA LEU A 161 -4.65 -5.83 6.37
C LEU A 161 -3.22 -6.09 6.87
N THR A 162 -3.10 -6.78 8.01
CA THR A 162 -1.82 -7.24 8.55
C THR A 162 -1.80 -8.74 8.79
N TYR A 163 -0.66 -9.36 8.51
CA TYR A 163 -0.43 -10.77 8.74
C TYR A 163 1.04 -11.13 8.93
N GLN A 164 1.33 -12.12 9.78
CA GLN A 164 2.72 -12.52 10.04
C GLN A 164 3.24 -13.46 8.96
N ARG A 165 2.42 -14.41 8.52
CA ARG A 165 2.81 -15.46 7.57
C ARG A 165 1.84 -15.59 6.42
N LEU A 166 2.39 -15.91 5.25
CA LEU A 166 1.62 -16.24 4.06
C LEU A 166 1.88 -17.70 3.71
N THR A 167 0.90 -18.55 4.00
CA THR A 167 0.99 -19.99 3.71
C THR A 167 0.82 -20.19 2.21
N ARG A 168 1.95 -20.41 1.52
CA ARG A 168 2.00 -20.71 0.08
C ARG A 168 2.09 -22.19 -0.24
N ARG A 169 2.12 -23.04 0.80
CA ARG A 169 2.11 -24.49 0.72
C ARG A 169 0.95 -24.99 1.58
N SER A 170 -0.17 -25.32 0.96
CA SER A 170 -1.04 -26.35 1.51
C SER A 170 -0.78 -27.63 0.73
N THR A 171 -1.03 -28.78 1.34
CA THR A 171 -0.78 -30.11 0.76
C THR A 171 -1.48 -30.34 -0.59
N ASP A 172 -2.47 -29.51 -0.92
CA ASP A 172 -3.30 -29.52 -2.13
C ASP A 172 -3.01 -28.37 -3.11
N LEU A 173 -2.03 -27.48 -2.86
CA LEU A 173 -1.76 -26.32 -3.71
C LEU A 173 -0.39 -26.38 -4.40
N ALA A 174 -0.40 -26.09 -5.70
CA ALA A 174 0.81 -25.78 -6.44
C ALA A 174 1.42 -24.47 -5.88
N PRO A 175 2.76 -24.36 -5.79
CA PRO A 175 3.41 -23.13 -5.36
C PRO A 175 2.98 -21.95 -6.24
N CYS A 176 2.37 -20.92 -5.64
CA CYS A 176 1.98 -19.72 -6.38
C CYS A 176 3.20 -18.81 -6.61
N PRO A 177 3.64 -18.59 -7.86
CA PRO A 177 4.76 -17.70 -8.16
C PRO A 177 4.47 -16.27 -7.70
N ILE A 178 5.52 -15.56 -7.26
CA ILE A 178 5.37 -14.19 -6.77
C ILE A 178 4.82 -13.24 -7.84
N ALA A 179 5.19 -13.44 -9.11
CA ALA A 179 4.69 -12.68 -10.25
C ALA A 179 3.16 -12.78 -10.39
N THR A 180 2.61 -13.99 -10.29
CA THR A 180 1.16 -14.24 -10.35
C THR A 180 0.42 -13.55 -9.21
N ARG A 181 0.97 -13.60 -7.99
CA ARG A 181 0.40 -12.88 -6.84
C ARG A 181 0.44 -11.38 -7.03
N LEU A 182 1.52 -10.83 -7.58
CA LEU A 182 1.63 -9.40 -7.86
C LEU A 182 0.63 -8.93 -8.94
N GLU A 183 0.37 -9.73 -9.97
CA GLU A 183 -0.69 -9.45 -10.94
C GLU A 183 -2.09 -9.54 -10.30
N TRP A 184 -2.34 -10.52 -9.44
CA TRP A 184 -3.57 -10.57 -8.65
C TRP A 184 -3.74 -9.33 -7.78
N MET A 185 -2.71 -8.92 -7.01
CA MET A 185 -2.76 -7.72 -6.16
C MET A 185 -2.99 -6.42 -6.95
N LYS A 186 -2.49 -6.32 -8.17
CA LYS A 186 -2.81 -5.19 -9.06
C LYS A 186 -4.32 -5.11 -9.32
N ARG A 187 -5.00 -6.23 -9.56
CA ARG A 187 -6.47 -6.29 -9.72
C ARG A 187 -7.17 -5.79 -8.45
N CYS A 188 -6.65 -6.16 -7.28
CA CYS A 188 -7.15 -5.76 -5.96
C CYS A 188 -7.00 -4.26 -5.64
N SER A 189 -6.00 -3.58 -6.21
CA SER A 189 -5.73 -2.15 -5.96
C SER A 189 -6.69 -1.18 -6.68
N THR A 190 -7.79 -1.69 -7.24
CA THR A 190 -8.81 -0.90 -7.93
C THR A 190 -10.02 -0.69 -7.02
N THR A 191 -9.93 0.22 -6.05
CA THR A 191 -11.03 0.52 -5.14
C THR A 191 -11.96 1.59 -5.75
N ALA A 192 -13.26 1.28 -5.85
CA ALA A 192 -14.34 2.24 -6.08
C ALA A 192 -14.13 3.26 -7.24
N GLY A 193 -13.79 2.77 -8.44
CA GLY A 193 -13.79 3.59 -9.65
C GLY A 193 -12.65 4.61 -9.79
N ARG A 194 -11.77 4.75 -8.79
CA ARG A 194 -10.50 5.49 -8.92
C ARG A 194 -9.34 4.53 -8.74
N ARG A 195 -8.42 4.51 -9.71
CA ARG A 195 -7.12 3.80 -9.61
C ARG A 195 -6.25 4.47 -8.54
N ALA A 196 -6.57 4.26 -7.27
CA ALA A 196 -5.77 4.74 -6.15
C ALA A 196 -4.75 3.66 -5.79
N PHE A 197 -3.55 3.78 -6.33
CA PHE A 197 -2.45 2.91 -5.93
C PHE A 197 -2.20 3.01 -4.42
N SER A 198 -2.33 1.87 -3.72
CA SER A 198 -1.98 1.77 -2.30
C SER A 198 -0.66 1.01 -2.12
N PRO A 199 0.39 1.62 -1.54
CA PRO A 199 1.68 0.97 -1.34
C PRO A 199 1.70 0.02 -0.13
N ALA A 200 0.72 0.11 0.78
CA ALA A 200 0.71 -0.62 2.05
C ALA A 200 0.61 -2.15 1.86
N PRO A 201 -0.29 -2.71 1.02
CA PRO A 201 -0.39 -4.15 0.83
C PRO A 201 0.90 -4.79 0.28
N TYR A 202 1.61 -4.11 -0.62
CA TYR A 202 2.91 -4.57 -1.14
C TYR A 202 4.00 -4.57 -0.06
N THR A 203 3.98 -3.57 0.82
CA THR A 203 4.95 -3.48 1.92
C THR A 203 4.69 -4.60 2.94
N GLN A 204 3.42 -4.87 3.26
CA GLN A 204 3.03 -5.99 4.13
C GLN A 204 3.48 -7.34 3.57
N LEU A 205 3.24 -7.59 2.27
CA LEU A 205 3.69 -8.81 1.61
C LEU A 205 5.21 -8.97 1.69
N ALA A 206 5.97 -7.91 1.39
CA ALA A 206 7.43 -7.97 1.48
C ALA A 206 7.91 -8.24 2.92
N THR A 207 7.23 -7.71 3.94
CA THR A 207 7.55 -7.98 5.35
C THR A 207 7.33 -9.46 5.69
N ALA A 208 6.17 -10.02 5.33
CA ALA A 208 5.88 -11.44 5.57
C ALA A 208 6.87 -12.36 4.84
N LEU A 209 7.24 -12.03 3.59
CA LEU A 209 8.23 -12.79 2.83
C LEU A 209 9.62 -12.79 3.48
N ARG A 210 10.06 -11.66 4.05
CA ARG A 210 11.33 -11.61 4.80
C ARG A 210 11.26 -12.44 6.08
N ALA A 211 10.14 -12.40 6.79
CA ALA A 211 9.94 -13.20 7.99
C ALA A 211 10.02 -14.72 7.71
N ASP A 212 9.56 -15.15 6.52
CA ASP A 212 9.69 -16.54 6.04
C ASP A 212 11.06 -16.84 5.38
N GLY A 213 12.04 -15.92 5.41
CA GLY A 213 13.39 -16.11 4.86
C GLY A 213 13.52 -15.97 3.34
N MET A 214 12.51 -15.39 2.68
CA MET A 214 12.41 -15.31 1.21
C MET A 214 12.81 -13.92 0.70
N ASP A 215 14.01 -13.47 1.06
CA ASP A 215 14.53 -12.12 0.81
C ASP A 215 14.60 -11.74 -0.68
N ARG A 216 14.89 -12.71 -1.56
CA ARG A 216 14.94 -12.47 -3.01
C ARG A 216 13.58 -12.00 -3.53
N GLU A 217 12.51 -12.68 -3.15
CA GLU A 217 11.15 -12.35 -3.55
C GLU A 217 10.67 -11.06 -2.88
N ALA A 218 11.02 -10.84 -1.61
CA ALA A 218 10.70 -9.58 -0.92
C ALA A 218 11.29 -8.37 -1.65
N ARG A 219 12.51 -8.47 -2.18
CA ARG A 219 13.12 -7.43 -3.03
C ARG A 219 12.39 -7.26 -4.36
N GLU A 220 11.92 -8.35 -4.97
CA GLU A 220 11.11 -8.29 -6.19
C GLU A 220 9.80 -7.54 -5.99
N VAL A 221 9.10 -7.80 -4.88
CA VAL A 221 7.87 -7.08 -4.50
C VAL A 221 8.14 -5.58 -4.35
N GLN A 222 9.24 -5.19 -3.69
CA GLN A 222 9.59 -3.77 -3.52
C GLN A 222 9.91 -3.09 -4.85
N ARG A 223 10.69 -3.74 -5.73
CA ARG A 223 10.96 -3.23 -7.08
C ARG A 223 9.69 -3.07 -7.89
N PHE A 224 8.77 -4.03 -7.79
CA PHE A 224 7.49 -3.97 -8.45
C PHE A 224 6.63 -2.81 -7.93
N LYS A 225 6.58 -2.62 -6.60
CA LYS A 225 5.88 -1.50 -5.94
C LYS A 225 6.37 -0.15 -6.46
N GLU A 226 7.69 0.05 -6.55
CA GLU A 226 8.28 1.29 -7.08
C GLU A 226 7.89 1.52 -8.54
N ARG A 227 8.04 0.52 -9.40
CA ARG A 227 7.62 0.61 -10.82
C ARG A 227 6.13 0.95 -10.97
N HIS A 228 5.28 0.37 -10.13
CA HIS A 228 3.84 0.64 -10.17
C HIS A 228 3.50 2.06 -9.70
N ARG A 229 4.21 2.58 -8.69
CA ARG A 229 4.09 3.97 -8.21
C ARG A 229 4.44 4.97 -9.30
N HIS A 230 5.54 4.75 -10.02
CA HIS A 230 5.98 5.69 -11.07
C HIS A 230 5.07 5.69 -12.30
N ARG A 231 4.36 4.59 -12.58
CA ARG A 231 3.35 4.54 -13.67
C ARG A 231 2.02 5.22 -13.33
N THR A 232 1.77 5.49 -12.05
CA THR A 232 0.53 6.14 -11.58
C THR A 232 0.68 7.64 -11.32
N LEU A 233 1.92 8.14 -11.25
CA LEU A 233 2.23 9.57 -11.30
C LEU A 233 2.27 10.02 -12.77
N GLY A 234 1.38 10.94 -13.15
CA GLY A 234 1.42 11.57 -14.49
C GLY A 234 2.75 12.30 -14.76
N PRO A 235 2.95 12.89 -15.95
CA PRO A 235 4.21 13.54 -16.32
C PRO A 235 4.67 14.61 -15.30
N LEU A 236 3.73 15.32 -14.66
CA LEU A 236 4.01 16.29 -13.59
C LEU A 236 4.48 15.65 -12.28
N GLY A 237 4.00 14.45 -11.95
CA GLY A 237 4.45 13.69 -10.78
C GLY A 237 5.84 13.05 -11.00
N LEU A 238 6.21 12.77 -12.24
CA LEU A 238 7.57 12.38 -12.63
C LEU A 238 8.55 13.56 -12.53
N LEU A 239 8.15 14.76 -12.96
CA LEU A 239 8.94 15.99 -12.77
C LEU A 239 9.09 16.35 -11.29
N TRP A 240 8.01 16.29 -10.51
CA TRP A 240 8.06 16.54 -9.07
C TRP A 240 8.85 15.45 -8.32
N GLY A 241 8.69 14.19 -8.72
CA GLY A 241 9.48 13.06 -8.20
C GLY A 241 10.96 13.15 -8.56
N ALA A 242 11.30 13.60 -9.78
CA ALA A 242 12.68 13.83 -10.19
C ALA A 242 13.31 15.02 -9.46
N LEU A 243 12.54 16.09 -9.21
CA LEU A 243 12.96 17.23 -8.40
C LEU A 243 13.17 16.81 -6.94
N GLN A 244 12.27 15.98 -6.39
CA GLN A 244 12.39 15.40 -5.06
C GLN A 244 13.55 14.41 -4.96
N ASP A 245 13.77 13.53 -5.93
CA ASP A 245 14.90 12.59 -5.91
C ASP A 245 16.23 13.31 -6.09
N ALA A 246 16.26 14.42 -6.86
CA ALA A 246 17.41 15.31 -6.94
C ALA A 246 17.69 15.99 -5.61
N THR A 247 16.67 16.52 -4.91
CA THR A 247 16.84 17.21 -3.61
C THR A 247 17.02 16.28 -2.41
N PHE A 248 16.35 15.12 -2.37
CA PHE A 248 16.49 14.11 -1.30
C PHE A 248 17.67 13.16 -1.51
N GLY A 249 18.17 12.99 -2.74
CA GLY A 249 19.31 12.12 -3.08
C GLY A 249 20.66 12.61 -2.50
N PHE A 250 20.77 13.88 -2.15
CA PHE A 250 21.99 14.44 -1.56
C PHE A 250 22.33 13.90 -0.17
N GLY A 251 21.33 13.43 0.59
CA GLY A 251 21.55 12.81 1.91
C GLY A 251 22.17 11.41 1.86
N TYR A 252 22.21 10.75 0.70
CA TYR A 252 22.77 9.40 0.54
C TYR A 252 23.95 9.32 -0.46
N ARG A 253 24.19 10.36 -1.28
CA ARG A 253 25.25 10.38 -2.31
C ARG A 253 25.84 11.80 -2.49
N PRO A 254 26.77 12.24 -1.63
CA PRO A 254 27.39 13.58 -1.72
C PRO A 254 28.07 13.84 -3.07
N ALA A 255 28.52 12.79 -3.76
CA ALA A 255 29.12 12.89 -5.09
C ALA A 255 28.19 13.53 -6.15
N LEU A 256 26.86 13.41 -6.01
CA LEU A 256 25.92 14.02 -6.95
C LEU A 256 25.78 15.53 -6.75
N ALA A 257 25.93 16.04 -5.51
CA ALA A 257 25.93 17.48 -5.24
C ALA A 257 27.15 18.12 -5.90
N LEU A 258 28.31 17.50 -5.72
CA LEU A 258 29.54 17.94 -6.34
C LEU A 258 29.42 17.93 -7.87
N ALA A 259 28.84 16.89 -8.46
CA ALA A 259 28.62 16.82 -9.90
C ALA A 259 27.71 17.95 -10.43
N TRP A 260 26.64 18.31 -9.71
CA TRP A 260 25.77 19.42 -10.10
C TRP A 260 26.44 20.78 -9.93
N VAL A 261 27.19 21.00 -8.85
CA VAL A 261 28.01 22.20 -8.68
C VAL A 261 29.00 22.33 -9.82
N THR A 262 29.75 21.26 -10.14
CA THR A 262 30.70 21.26 -11.26
C THR A 262 30.01 21.50 -12.59
N ALA A 263 28.85 20.88 -12.85
CA ALA A 263 28.12 21.07 -14.10
C ALA A 263 27.62 22.51 -14.28
N LEU A 264 27.01 23.10 -13.25
CA LEU A 264 26.54 24.49 -13.28
C LEU A 264 27.72 25.47 -13.40
N LEU A 265 28.82 25.21 -12.71
CA LEU A 265 30.03 26.01 -12.79
C LEU A 265 30.64 25.98 -14.20
N CYS A 266 30.78 24.79 -14.79
CA CYS A 266 31.27 24.62 -16.17
C CYS A 266 30.33 25.30 -17.18
N ALA A 267 29.02 25.15 -17.02
CA ALA A 267 28.03 25.76 -17.91
C ALA A 267 28.02 27.29 -17.82
N GLY A 268 28.07 27.85 -16.60
CA GLY A 268 28.20 29.28 -16.37
C GLY A 268 29.50 29.82 -16.98
N THR A 269 30.62 29.16 -16.69
CA THR A 269 31.94 29.56 -17.18
C THR A 269 31.96 29.56 -18.71
N ALA A 270 31.44 28.51 -19.35
CA ALA A 270 31.35 28.42 -20.80
C ALA A 270 30.46 29.53 -21.38
N HIS A 271 29.30 29.78 -20.78
CA HIS A 271 28.38 30.83 -21.21
C HIS A 271 29.03 32.22 -21.15
N PHE A 272 29.66 32.57 -20.02
CA PHE A 272 30.29 33.89 -19.85
C PHE A 272 31.62 34.02 -20.60
N ALA A 273 32.32 32.92 -20.90
CA ALA A 273 33.47 32.93 -21.79
C ALA A 273 33.04 33.21 -23.24
N LEU A 274 31.91 32.65 -23.69
CA LEU A 274 31.36 32.88 -25.03
C LEU A 274 30.68 34.25 -25.18
N ALA A 275 30.04 34.74 -24.12
CA ALA A 275 29.37 36.04 -24.11
C ALA A 275 30.35 37.23 -24.11
N GLY A 276 31.61 37.00 -23.72
CA GLY A 276 32.65 38.01 -23.62
C GLY A 276 32.57 38.83 -22.31
N PRO A 277 33.51 39.79 -22.13
CA PRO A 277 33.60 40.57 -20.90
C PRO A 277 32.35 41.40 -20.66
N LEU A 278 31.74 41.21 -19.49
CA LEU A 278 30.62 42.04 -19.03
C LEU A 278 31.10 43.47 -18.76
N ARG A 279 30.16 44.42 -18.68
CA ARG A 279 30.49 45.80 -18.37
C ARG A 279 30.84 45.92 -16.89
N ALA A 280 32.01 46.49 -16.60
CA ALA A 280 32.40 46.81 -15.23
C ALA A 280 31.51 47.94 -14.68
N ILE A 281 30.96 47.74 -13.48
CA ILE A 281 30.12 48.74 -12.80
C ILE A 281 30.97 49.94 -12.34
N LYS A 282 32.20 49.67 -11.86
CA LYS A 282 33.22 50.68 -11.56
C LYS A 282 34.48 50.37 -12.34
N LYS A 283 34.81 51.22 -13.32
CA LYS A 283 35.88 50.95 -14.31
C LYS A 283 37.29 50.88 -13.71
N ASP A 284 37.53 51.60 -12.61
CA ASP A 284 38.87 51.76 -12.03
C ASP A 284 39.14 50.83 -10.82
N GLU A 285 38.13 50.11 -10.35
CA GLU A 285 38.20 49.20 -9.18
C GLU A 285 37.85 47.74 -9.53
N ALA A 286 37.45 47.46 -10.78
CA ALA A 286 37.01 46.12 -11.16
C ALA A 286 38.21 45.15 -11.31
N PRO A 287 38.11 43.91 -10.79
CA PRO A 287 39.11 42.87 -11.02
C PRO A 287 39.22 42.55 -12.52
N THR A 288 40.26 41.82 -12.91
CA THR A 288 40.36 41.30 -14.29
C THR A 288 39.19 40.39 -14.61
N TRP A 289 38.59 40.54 -15.80
CA TRP A 289 37.47 39.69 -16.21
C TRP A 289 37.89 38.22 -16.27
N ASP A 290 37.28 37.41 -15.41
CA ASP A 290 37.45 35.96 -15.38
C ASP A 290 36.04 35.31 -15.32
N PRO A 291 35.59 34.66 -16.41
CA PRO A 291 34.31 33.97 -16.47
C PRO A 291 34.12 32.87 -15.42
N PHE A 292 35.21 32.20 -15.04
CA PHE A 292 35.18 31.13 -14.04
C PHE A 292 34.97 31.72 -12.65
N LEU A 293 35.76 32.73 -12.27
CA LEU A 293 35.61 33.37 -10.96
C LEU A 293 34.25 34.06 -10.83
N PHE A 294 33.76 34.69 -11.89
CA PHE A 294 32.41 35.27 -11.90
C PHE A 294 31.31 34.20 -11.72
N SER A 295 31.41 33.06 -12.42
CA SER A 295 30.44 31.97 -12.29
C SER A 295 30.49 31.29 -10.91
N LEU A 296 31.68 31.16 -10.35
CA LEU A 296 31.91 30.59 -9.02
C LEU A 296 31.33 31.48 -7.93
N ASP A 297 31.55 32.79 -8.03
CA ASP A 297 31.05 33.80 -7.09
C ASP A 297 29.50 33.83 -7.08
N LEU A 298 28.87 33.69 -8.26
CA LEU A 298 27.41 33.57 -8.37
C LEU A 298 26.85 32.27 -7.78
N LEU A 299 27.60 31.17 -7.89
CA LEU A 299 27.13 29.84 -7.50
C LEU A 299 27.37 29.54 -6.00
N VAL A 300 28.36 30.19 -5.38
CA VAL A 300 28.76 29.95 -3.98
C VAL A 300 28.40 31.17 -3.13
N PRO A 301 27.16 31.27 -2.61
CA PRO A 301 26.67 32.48 -1.93
C PRO A 301 27.33 32.79 -0.57
N LEU A 302 28.24 31.93 -0.12
CA LEU A 302 28.89 32.03 1.19
C LEU A 302 30.28 32.69 1.13
N VAL A 303 30.85 32.85 -0.08
CA VAL A 303 32.19 33.40 -0.29
C VAL A 303 32.05 34.55 -1.29
N ASP A 304 32.48 35.75 -0.90
CA ASP A 304 32.53 36.91 -1.80
C ASP A 304 33.94 36.99 -2.41
N LEU A 305 34.06 36.63 -3.69
CA LEU A 305 35.29 36.72 -4.47
C LEU A 305 35.46 38.10 -5.14
N GLY A 306 34.48 38.99 -5.00
CA GLY A 306 34.51 40.35 -5.53
C GLY A 306 34.17 40.47 -7.03
N HIS A 307 33.73 39.39 -7.68
CA HIS A 307 33.36 39.39 -9.09
C HIS A 307 31.85 39.65 -9.30
N GLU A 308 30.96 39.11 -8.47
CA GLU A 308 29.50 39.26 -8.61
C GLU A 308 29.09 40.74 -8.71
N LYS A 309 29.63 41.57 -7.82
CA LYS A 309 29.28 43.00 -7.68
C LYS A 309 30.08 43.92 -8.61
N ALA A 310 31.11 43.39 -9.28
CA ALA A 310 31.98 44.17 -10.16
C ALA A 310 31.43 44.27 -11.58
N TRP A 311 30.60 43.32 -12.00
CA TRP A 311 30.15 43.15 -13.38
C TRP A 311 28.63 43.26 -13.50
N ASP A 312 28.13 43.97 -14.52
CA ASP A 312 26.69 44.13 -14.76
C ASP A 312 26.17 43.16 -15.83
N PRO A 313 25.51 42.04 -15.44
CA PRO A 313 24.87 41.14 -16.40
C PRO A 313 23.56 41.75 -16.90
N THR A 314 23.49 41.99 -18.22
CA THR A 314 22.27 42.50 -18.90
C THR A 314 21.67 41.47 -19.85
N GLY A 315 20.38 41.59 -20.15
CA GLY A 315 19.67 40.70 -21.07
C GLY A 315 19.74 39.23 -20.64
N TRP A 316 20.13 38.35 -21.57
CA TRP A 316 20.22 36.90 -21.31
C TRP A 316 21.27 36.54 -20.25
N ASN A 317 22.35 37.31 -20.13
CA ASN A 317 23.39 37.11 -19.11
C ASN A 317 22.83 37.26 -17.70
N LYS A 318 21.81 38.12 -17.51
CA LYS A 318 21.11 38.29 -16.22
C LYS A 318 20.29 37.06 -15.86
N ALA A 319 19.60 36.47 -16.83
CA ALA A 319 18.83 35.24 -16.64
C ALA A 319 19.75 34.07 -16.24
N VAL A 320 20.90 33.93 -16.90
CA VAL A 320 21.90 32.91 -16.55
C VAL A 320 22.49 33.15 -15.17
N ALA A 321 22.85 34.41 -14.84
CA ALA A 321 23.36 34.75 -13.51
C ALA A 321 22.34 34.45 -12.40
N LEU A 322 21.07 34.81 -12.61
CA LEU A 322 19.99 34.49 -11.67
C LEU A 322 19.80 32.98 -11.49
N ALA A 323 19.88 32.21 -12.58
CA ALA A 323 19.77 30.75 -12.51
C ALA A 323 20.91 30.12 -11.71
N LEU A 324 22.14 30.63 -11.84
CA LEU A 324 23.29 30.19 -11.04
C LEU A 324 23.12 30.53 -9.56
N ILE A 325 22.68 31.76 -9.22
CA ILE A 325 22.42 32.18 -7.84
C ILE A 325 21.35 31.29 -7.19
N VAL A 326 20.21 31.10 -7.86
CA VAL A 326 19.13 30.25 -7.35
C VAL A 326 19.61 28.80 -7.21
N GLY A 327 20.35 28.28 -8.19
CA GLY A 327 20.96 26.95 -8.14
C GLY A 327 21.90 26.78 -6.94
N GLY A 328 22.74 27.79 -6.67
CA GLY A 328 23.65 27.84 -5.53
C GLY A 328 22.93 27.73 -4.19
N TRP A 329 21.88 28.53 -3.98
CA TRP A 329 21.07 28.46 -2.75
C TRP A 329 20.35 27.12 -2.57
N VAL A 330 19.82 26.55 -3.66
CA VAL A 330 19.20 25.21 -3.62
C VAL A 330 20.22 24.13 -3.22
N LEU A 331 21.44 24.20 -3.74
CA LEU A 331 22.50 23.25 -3.41
C LEU A 331 22.99 23.40 -1.96
N VAL A 332 23.19 24.63 -1.48
CA VAL A 332 23.58 24.90 -0.08
C VAL A 332 22.52 24.38 0.90
N THR A 333 21.25 24.70 0.67
CA THR A 333 20.15 24.23 1.52
C THR A 333 20.04 22.70 1.53
N ALA A 334 20.25 22.05 0.38
CA ALA A 334 20.26 20.59 0.29
C ALA A 334 21.43 19.94 1.06
N VAL A 335 22.64 20.51 0.99
CA VAL A 335 23.81 19.99 1.70
C VAL A 335 23.63 20.13 3.22
N VAL A 336 23.16 21.28 3.70
CA VAL A 336 22.88 21.51 5.13
C VAL A 336 21.81 20.55 5.64
N ALA A 337 20.71 20.37 4.90
CA ALA A 337 19.65 19.42 5.24
C ALA A 337 20.16 17.96 5.26
N GLY A 338 21.05 17.61 4.33
CA GLY A 338 21.71 16.30 4.30
C GLY A 338 22.59 16.04 5.52
N ALA A 339 23.45 16.99 5.88
CA ALA A 339 24.37 16.88 7.02
C ALA A 339 23.64 16.77 8.38
N ALA A 340 22.60 17.59 8.59
CA ALA A 340 21.77 17.54 9.81
C ALA A 340 21.10 16.16 10.01
N ARG A 341 20.75 15.49 8.92
CA ARG A 341 20.09 14.18 8.95
C ARG A 341 21.05 13.02 9.22
N VAL A 342 22.33 13.19 8.90
CA VAL A 342 23.39 12.22 9.26
C VAL A 342 23.76 12.35 10.73
N LEU A 343 23.83 13.57 11.26
CA LEU A 343 24.15 13.83 12.66
C LEU A 343 23.06 13.34 13.63
N THR A 344 21.79 13.52 13.28
CA THR A 344 20.64 13.01 14.07
C THR A 344 20.52 11.48 14.07
N ARG A 345 21.25 10.78 13.19
CA ARG A 345 21.31 9.31 13.14
C ARG A 345 22.42 8.71 14.02
N ASN A 346 23.38 9.51 14.43
CA ASN A 346 24.54 9.10 15.23
C ASN A 346 24.54 9.76 16.63
N ALA A 347 23.46 10.43 17.02
CA ALA A 347 23.28 10.87 18.39
C ALA A 347 22.93 9.64 19.25
N PRO A 348 23.67 9.39 20.35
CA PRO A 348 23.49 8.23 21.23
C PRO A 348 22.14 8.21 21.96
#